data_AF-D2U934-F1
#
_entry.id   AF-D2U934-F1
#
_cell.length_a   1.000
_cell.length_b   1.000
_cell.length_c   1.000
_cell.angle_alpha   90.00
_cell.angle_beta   90.00
_cell.angle_gamma   90.00
#
_symmetry.space_group_name_H-M   'P 1'
#
loop_
_entity.id
_entity.type
_entity.pdbx_description
1 polymer ?
#
loop_
_entity_poly.entity_id
_entity_poly.type
_entity_poly.pdbx_seq_one_letter_code
_entity_poly.pdbx_strand_id
1 'polypeptide(L)'
;MGSAMDLITYISDMTRRRALADACATSPDYLWQIATRWQGRRPSPDLAARIEEATARLGPEMVPKEPLIFGASPQQPEADDAAH
;
A
#
# COMPACT_ATOMS: atom_id res chain seq x y z
N MET A 1 -4.76 17.43 2.97
CA MET A 1 -3.62 16.50 2.81
C MET A 1 -4.21 15.11 2.89
N GLY A 2 -4.24 14.36 1.78
CA GLY A 2 -4.77 12.99 1.80
C GLY A 2 -3.85 12.11 2.64
N SER A 3 -4.39 11.47 3.68
CA SER A 3 -3.64 10.52 4.49
C SER A 3 -3.17 9.38 3.59
N ALA A 4 -1.85 9.24 3.42
CA ALA A 4 -1.29 8.10 2.71
C ALA A 4 -1.70 6.81 3.45
N MET A 5 -2.34 5.89 2.74
CA MET A 5 -2.89 4.67 3.32
C MET A 5 -1.97 3.49 3.02
N ASP A 6 -1.75 2.63 4.02
CA ASP A 6 -1.04 1.38 3.78
C ASP A 6 -1.84 0.44 2.89
N LEU A 7 -1.13 -0.33 2.06
CA LEU A 7 -1.74 -1.31 1.16
C LEU A 7 -2.61 -2.31 1.93
N ILE A 8 -2.18 -2.76 3.11
CA ILE A 8 -2.93 -3.73 3.91
C ILE A 8 -4.29 -3.17 4.38
N THR A 9 -4.32 -1.89 4.76
CA THR A 9 -5.54 -1.20 5.16
C THR A 9 -6.44 -0.99 3.94
N TYR A 10 -5.88 -0.62 2.79
CA TYR A 10 -6.65 -0.44 1.56
C TYR A 10 -7.32 -1.75 1.09
N ILE A 11 -6.58 -2.86 1.10
CA ILE A 11 -7.09 -4.16 0.67
C ILE A 11 -7.90 -4.88 1.75
N SER A 12 -8.02 -4.33 2.96
CA SER A 12 -8.87 -4.91 4.01
C SER A 12 -10.34 -4.97 3.56
N ASP A 13 -10.77 -3.99 2.77
CA ASP A 13 -12.04 -4.01 2.05
C ASP A 13 -11.93 -4.94 0.82
N MET A 14 -12.74 -5.99 0.80
CA MET A 14 -12.80 -6.96 -0.31
C MET A 14 -13.13 -6.30 -1.65
N THR A 15 -13.98 -5.27 -1.66
CA THR A 15 -14.40 -4.55 -2.87
C THR A 15 -13.22 -3.78 -3.45
N ARG A 16 -12.52 -3.02 -2.60
CA ARG A 16 -11.30 -2.27 -2.99
C ARG A 16 -10.19 -3.21 -3.44
N ARG A 17 -9.99 -4.33 -2.73
CA ARG A 17 -9.00 -5.35 -3.10
C ARG A 17 -9.26 -5.91 -4.49
N ARG A 18 -10.52 -6.25 -4.81
CA ARG A 18 -10.88 -6.82 -6.11
C ARG A 18 -10.72 -5.80 -7.22
N ALA A 19 -11.20 -4.57 -7.03
CA ALA A 19 -11.03 -3.49 -8.00
C ALA A 19 -9.54 -3.19 -8.27
N LEU A 20 -8.72 -3.17 -7.22
CA LEU A 20 -7.27 -2.98 -7.35
C LEU A 20 -6.60 -4.14 -8.07
N ALA A 21 -7.00 -5.39 -7.77
CA ALA A 21 -6.50 -6.58 -8.43
C ALA A 21 -6.79 -6.53 -9.94
N ASP A 22 -8.03 -6.20 -10.31
CA ASP A 22 -8.45 -6.06 -11.70
C ASP A 22 -7.68 -4.93 -12.41
N ALA A 23 -7.54 -3.76 -11.79
CA ALA A 23 -6.79 -2.63 -12.35
C ALA A 23 -5.28 -2.92 -12.52
N CYS A 24 -4.69 -3.64 -11.57
CA CYS A 24 -3.29 -4.04 -11.62
C CYS A 24 -3.07 -5.32 -12.44
N ALA A 25 -4.10 -5.90 -13.06
CA ALA A 25 -4.06 -7.18 -13.76
C ALA A 25 -3.35 -8.26 -12.91
N THR A 26 -3.72 -8.34 -11.64
CA THR A 26 -3.11 -9.24 -10.66
C THR A 26 -4.19 -9.96 -9.85
N SER A 27 -3.79 -10.84 -8.94
CA SER A 27 -4.72 -11.58 -8.09
C SER A 27 -4.91 -10.90 -6.73
N PRO A 28 -6.13 -10.90 -6.16
CA PRO A 28 -6.40 -10.34 -4.84
C PRO A 28 -5.57 -11.03 -3.74
N ASP A 29 -5.32 -12.35 -3.86
CA ASP A 29 -4.43 -13.09 -2.97
C ASP A 29 -2.97 -12.66 -3.08
N TYR A 30 -2.51 -12.31 -4.28
CA TYR A 30 -1.15 -11.85 -4.50
C TYR A 30 -0.93 -10.46 -3.88
N LEU A 31 -1.91 -9.56 -3.99
CA LEU A 31 -1.90 -8.28 -3.27
C LEU A 31 -1.82 -8.50 -1.75
N TRP A 32 -2.55 -9.48 -1.22
CA TRP A 32 -2.49 -9.83 0.19
C TRP A 32 -1.12 -10.35 0.61
N GLN A 33 -0.50 -11.23 -0.19
CA GLN A 33 0.86 -11.72 0.05
C GLN A 33 1.89 -10.59 0.07
N ILE A 34 1.77 -9.63 -0.85
CA ILE A 34 2.65 -8.45 -0.89
C ILE A 34 2.43 -7.57 0.35
N ALA A 35 1.18 -7.26 0.68
CA ALA A 35 0.83 -6.39 1.80
C ALA A 35 1.26 -6.97 3.15
N THR A 36 1.16 -8.29 3.32
CA THR A 36 1.59 -8.99 4.53
C THR A 36 3.08 -9.34 4.53
N ARG A 37 3.82 -9.01 3.46
CA ARG A 37 5.19 -9.47 3.22
C ARG A 37 5.35 -10.98 3.46
N TRP A 38 4.39 -11.75 2.98
CA TRP A 38 4.41 -13.21 3.09
C TRP A 38 5.70 -13.75 2.48
N GLN A 39 6.51 -14.44 3.28
CA GLN A 39 7.83 -14.96 2.88
C GLN A 39 8.83 -13.88 2.39
N GLY A 40 8.68 -12.63 2.83
CA GLY A 40 9.52 -11.53 2.37
C GLY A 40 9.29 -11.14 0.91
N ARG A 41 8.16 -11.55 0.31
CA ARG A 41 7.78 -11.17 -1.05
C ARG A 41 7.66 -9.65 -1.15
N ARG A 42 8.33 -9.11 -2.17
CA ARG A 42 8.25 -7.69 -2.54
C ARG A 42 7.65 -7.58 -3.94
N PRO A 43 6.76 -6.61 -4.17
CA PRO A 43 6.29 -6.33 -5.52
C PRO A 43 7.44 -5.74 -6.34
N SER A 44 7.43 -5.99 -7.64
CA SER A 44 8.32 -5.28 -8.56
C SER A 44 8.01 -3.78 -8.54
N PRO A 45 9.01 -2.92 -8.84
CA PRO A 45 8.81 -1.47 -8.92
C PRO A 45 7.66 -1.08 -9.86
N ASP A 46 7.55 -1.77 -11.00
CA ASP A 46 6.43 -1.60 -11.96
C ASP A 46 5.08 -1.90 -11.33
N LEU A 47 4.96 -2.99 -10.57
CA LEU A 47 3.71 -3.34 -9.91
C LEU A 47 3.35 -2.33 -8.82
N ALA A 48 4.33 -1.88 -8.05
CA ALA A 48 4.12 -0.87 -7.03
C ALA A 48 3.66 0.47 -7.63
N ALA A 49 4.24 0.88 -8.78
CA ALA A 49 3.78 2.05 -9.52
C ALA A 49 2.34 1.88 -10.05
N ARG A 50 1.99 0.70 -10.54
CA ARG A 50 0.61 0.40 -10.97
C ARG A 50 -0.39 0.44 -9.81
N ILE A 51 0.00 -0.05 -8.64
CA ILE A 51 -0.83 0.02 -7.43
C ILE A 51 -1.09 1.48 -7.04
N GLU A 52 -0.05 2.31 -7.03
CA GLU A 52 -0.17 3.75 -6.74
C GLU A 52 -1.13 4.44 -7.71
N GLU A 53 -0.93 4.24 -9.03
CA GLU A 53 -1.78 4.84 -10.05
C GLU A 53 -3.23 4.33 -9.98
N ALA A 54 -3.42 3.02 -9.78
CA ALA A 54 -4.73 2.41 -9.69
C ALA A 54 -5.50 2.90 -8.45
N THR A 55 -4.83 2.99 -7.29
CA THR A 55 -5.46 3.46 -6.06
C THR A 55 -5.82 4.95 -6.13
N ALA A 56 -4.94 5.77 -6.72
CA ALA A 56 -5.23 7.19 -7.00
C ALA A 56 -6.44 7.38 -7.96
N ARG A 57 -6.69 6.41 -8.85
CA ARG A 57 -7.82 6.44 -9.78
C ARG A 57 -9.12 5.90 -9.18
N LEU A 58 -9.04 4.87 -8.32
CA LEU A 58 -10.19 4.12 -7.80
C LEU A 58 -10.87 4.79 -6.60
N GLY A 59 -10.18 5.65 -5.85
CA GLY A 59 -10.78 6.24 -4.66
C GLY A 59 -10.07 7.51 -4.19
N PRO A 60 -10.57 8.14 -3.12
CA PRO A 60 -9.99 9.38 -2.59
C PRO A 60 -8.63 9.18 -1.90
N GLU A 61 -8.26 7.93 -1.62
CA GLU A 61 -7.05 7.53 -0.89
C GLU A 61 -6.09 6.79 -1.83
N MET A 62 -4.82 7.23 -1.85
CA MET A 62 -3.76 6.65 -2.65
C MET A 62 -2.82 5.82 -1.76
N VAL A 63 -2.38 4.68 -2.29
CA VAL A 63 -1.36 3.83 -1.66
C VAL A 63 0.00 4.15 -2.28
N PRO A 64 0.96 4.72 -1.55
CA PRO A 64 2.27 5.03 -2.09
C PRO A 64 3.09 3.76 -2.39
N LYS A 65 3.86 3.79 -3.47
CA LYS A 65 4.73 2.65 -3.87
C LYS A 65 5.99 2.50 -3.03
N GLU A 66 6.48 3.58 -2.42
CA GLU A 66 7.71 3.57 -1.61
C GLU A 66 7.71 2.55 -0.47
N PRO A 67 6.69 2.49 0.41
CA PRO A 67 6.63 1.48 1.47
C PRO A 67 6.43 0.05 0.94
N LEU A 68 6.04 -0.11 -0.32
CA LEU A 68 5.94 -1.42 -0.97
C LEU A 68 7.30 -1.92 -1.46
N ILE A 69 8.14 -1.03 -2.00
CA ILE A 69 9.44 -1.37 -2.59
C ILE A 69 10.54 -1.44 -1.53
N PHE A 70 10.68 -0.37 -0.74
CA PHE A 70 11.71 -0.25 0.29
C PHE A 70 11.28 -0.88 1.62
N GLY A 71 9.98 -1.17 1.72
CA GLY A 71 9.32 -1.52 2.95
C GLY A 71 8.83 -0.26 3.66
N ALA A 72 7.66 -0.34 4.31
CA ALA A 72 7.23 0.64 5.31
C ALA A 72 8.44 0.98 6.18
N SER A 73 8.98 2.18 5.95
CA SER A 73 9.85 2.80 6.92
C SER A 73 9.07 2.74 8.22
N PRO A 74 9.63 2.20 9.32
CA PRO A 74 9.00 2.41 10.60
C PRO A 74 8.79 3.92 10.68
N GLN A 75 7.54 4.36 10.77
CA GLN A 75 7.27 5.74 11.12
C GLN A 75 8.07 5.97 12.40
N GLN A 76 9.19 6.67 12.31
CA GLN A 76 9.98 7.04 13.48
C GLN A 76 9.02 7.83 14.35
N PRO A 77 8.69 7.35 15.56
CA PRO A 77 7.96 8.16 16.51
C PRO A 77 8.97 9.13 17.13
N GLU A 78 9.24 10.24 16.46
CA GLU A 78 10.05 11.35 16.97
C GLU A 78 9.38 12.65 16.51
N ALA A 79 8.86 13.52 17.37
CA ALA A 79 8.83 13.57 18.81
C ALA A 79 7.62 14.45 19.20
N ASP A 80 6.75 13.95 20.07
CA ASP A 80 5.92 14.82 20.89
C ASP A 80 6.50 14.78 22.30
N ASP A 81 6.67 15.98 22.86
CA ASP A 81 6.91 16.29 24.27
C ASP A 81 8.35 16.19 24.83
N ALA A 82 9.03 17.35 24.87
CA ALA A 82 9.63 17.89 26.11
C ALA A 82 10.33 19.23 25.84
N ALA A 83 9.63 20.34 26.05
CA ALA A 83 10.26 21.59 26.48
C ALA A 83 9.44 22.17 27.64
N HIS A 84 9.92 21.84 28.83
CA HIS A 84 9.62 22.44 30.12
C HIS A 84 10.07 23.90 30.17
#